data_AF-A0A968BQB9-F1
#
_entry.id   AF-A0A968BQB9-F1
#
_cell.length_a   1.000
_cell.length_b   1.000
_cell.length_c   1.000
_cell.angle_alpha   90.00
_cell.angle_beta   90.00
_cell.angle_gamma   90.00
#
_symmetry.space_group_name_H-M   'P 1'
#
loop_
_entity.id
_entity.type
_entity.pdbx_description
1 polymer ?
#
loop_
_entity_poly.entity_id
_entity_poly.type
_entity_poly.pdbx_seq_one_letter_code
_entity_poly.pdbx_strand_id
1 'polypeptide(L)'
;MHTDIRLKLALFLALALTVASVSPVAAQEDEIPPCAGDSVSGTVVAVDEETGEVTVHTAGGLCTVTLDGEYDHPIVDLLGSYFGDVSAESLIRALEATQGCAVYDPDSEAWTWADCDDEDAVAVTIVGENEDGTFTALVDGEEVQVSVEDLEVAERLSEALDKLVVEWKLGEDGTVVQPGDEIAAYHEDGLGFGVLVKLYAIAAASQEGCDDEESTEPCGVTVEELVEAFRSGMGLGDLFREYGRPSILGVGHVRNGRGGRAGRGNRAGRAGWSDDSPDGDADDDDSGPPEHAGRPDHAGPKENTGPPDHAGPKDKPGRPDRAGPKKAKKK
;
A
#
# COMPACT_ATOMS: atom_id res chain seq x y z
N MET A 1 17.85 17.77 -25.75
CA MET A 1 17.59 16.88 -24.59
C MET A 1 17.30 17.66 -23.31
N HIS A 2 16.50 18.74 -23.36
CA HIS A 2 16.12 19.51 -22.16
C HIS A 2 14.78 20.25 -22.34
N THR A 3 13.84 19.65 -23.09
CA THR A 3 12.51 20.23 -23.35
C THR A 3 11.34 19.39 -22.86
N ASP A 4 11.54 18.13 -22.43
CA ASP A 4 10.42 17.23 -22.10
C ASP A 4 9.86 17.34 -20.67
N ILE A 5 10.45 18.17 -19.81
CA ILE A 5 10.03 18.24 -18.39
C ILE A 5 8.88 19.26 -18.17
N ARG A 6 8.63 20.17 -19.12
CA ARG A 6 7.60 21.22 -18.93
C ARG A 6 6.20 20.85 -19.42
N LEU A 7 6.07 19.79 -20.24
CA LEU A 7 4.76 19.34 -20.71
C LEU A 7 4.06 18.45 -19.67
N LYS A 8 4.83 17.64 -18.92
CA LYS A 8 4.30 16.77 -17.85
C LYS A 8 3.68 17.54 -16.68
N LEU A 9 4.18 18.75 -16.39
CA LEU A 9 3.64 19.59 -15.31
C LEU A 9 2.35 20.33 -15.71
N ALA A 10 2.02 20.39 -17.00
CA ALA A 10 0.76 20.97 -17.48
C ALA A 10 -0.36 19.92 -17.56
N LEU A 11 -0.02 18.65 -17.82
CA LEU A 11 -0.99 17.55 -17.81
C LEU A 11 -1.53 17.28 -16.41
N PHE A 12 -0.66 17.37 -15.39
CA PHE A 12 -1.04 17.18 -13.98
C PHE A 12 -1.97 18.26 -13.40
N LEU A 13 -2.16 19.38 -14.09
CA LEU A 13 -3.02 20.46 -13.63
C LEU A 13 -4.28 20.65 -14.50
N ALA A 14 -4.45 19.83 -15.53
CA ALA A 14 -5.52 19.95 -16.52
C ALA A 14 -6.51 18.77 -16.54
N LEU A 15 -6.42 17.86 -15.55
CA LEU A 15 -7.60 17.11 -15.09
C LEU A 15 -8.20 17.74 -13.81
N ALA A 16 -7.92 19.01 -13.56
CA ALA A 16 -8.93 19.86 -12.95
C ALA A 16 -9.99 20.10 -14.01
N LEU A 17 -11.08 19.33 -13.95
CA LEU A 17 -12.32 19.48 -14.71
C LEU A 17 -12.56 20.94 -15.13
N THR A 18 -12.09 21.37 -16.29
CA THR A 18 -12.40 22.69 -16.83
C THR A 18 -13.79 22.62 -17.46
N VAL A 19 -14.80 22.62 -16.59
CA VAL A 19 -16.19 22.92 -16.91
C VAL A 19 -16.26 24.41 -17.28
N ALA A 20 -15.87 24.73 -18.51
CA ALA A 20 -15.93 26.08 -19.02
C ALA A 20 -17.37 26.42 -19.44
N SER A 21 -18.09 27.08 -18.53
CA SER A 21 -19.15 28.05 -18.82
C SER A 21 -20.32 27.58 -19.69
N VAL A 22 -21.11 26.64 -19.15
CA VAL A 22 -22.55 26.59 -19.46
C VAL A 22 -23.29 27.13 -18.23
N SER A 23 -24.43 27.77 -18.48
CA SER A 23 -25.24 28.51 -17.49
C SER A 23 -25.47 27.76 -16.17
N PRO A 24 -25.77 28.45 -15.03
CA PRO A 24 -25.99 27.83 -13.74
C PRO A 24 -27.32 27.05 -13.72
N VAL A 25 -27.32 25.90 -14.36
CA VAL A 25 -28.04 24.74 -13.85
C VAL A 25 -27.14 24.25 -12.74
N ALA A 26 -27.64 24.14 -11.51
CA ALA A 26 -26.99 23.33 -10.51
C ALA A 26 -27.02 21.87 -11.02
N ALA A 27 -26.09 21.54 -11.91
CA ALA A 27 -25.63 20.18 -12.07
C ALA A 27 -25.06 19.86 -10.70
N GLN A 28 -25.83 19.10 -9.92
CA GLN A 28 -25.28 18.39 -8.79
C GLN A 28 -24.18 17.56 -9.45
N GLU A 29 -22.93 17.91 -9.18
CA GLU A 29 -21.83 16.97 -9.42
C GLU A 29 -22.29 15.73 -8.65
N ASP A 30 -22.73 14.70 -9.38
CA ASP A 30 -23.30 13.51 -8.79
C ASP A 30 -22.19 12.88 -7.95
N GLU A 31 -22.25 13.13 -6.64
CA GLU A 31 -21.28 12.65 -5.66
C GLU A 31 -21.24 11.13 -5.80
N ILE A 32 -20.06 10.60 -6.16
CA ILE A 32 -19.87 9.17 -6.36
C ILE A 32 -20.11 8.51 -5.00
N PRO A 33 -21.04 7.56 -4.88
CA PRO A 33 -21.36 6.97 -3.59
C PRO A 33 -20.20 6.10 -3.08
N PRO A 34 -20.05 5.95 -1.76
CA PRO A 34 -19.07 5.02 -1.21
C PRO A 34 -19.41 3.58 -1.61
N CYS A 35 -18.39 2.75 -1.76
CA CYS A 35 -18.57 1.33 -2.05
C CYS A 35 -19.31 0.65 -0.90
N ALA A 36 -20.25 -0.23 -1.22
CA ALA A 36 -21.07 -0.95 -0.25
C ALA A 36 -20.61 -2.40 -0.09
N GLY A 37 -20.70 -2.94 1.12
CA GLY A 37 -20.37 -4.34 1.45
C GLY A 37 -19.08 -4.48 2.25
N ASP A 38 -18.67 -5.72 2.49
CA ASP A 38 -17.47 -6.06 3.28
C ASP A 38 -16.19 -6.11 2.41
N SER A 39 -16.34 -5.98 1.10
CA SER A 39 -15.25 -6.02 0.14
C SER A 39 -15.62 -5.28 -1.15
N VAL A 40 -14.63 -4.73 -1.83
CA VAL A 40 -14.73 -4.16 -3.18
C VAL A 40 -13.77 -4.88 -4.11
N SER A 41 -14.23 -5.18 -5.32
CA SER A 41 -13.40 -5.67 -6.42
C SER A 41 -13.67 -4.85 -7.68
N GLY A 42 -12.61 -4.40 -8.34
CA GLY A 42 -12.71 -3.55 -9.53
C GLY A 42 -11.38 -2.95 -9.93
N THR A 43 -11.41 -1.96 -10.82
CA THR A 43 -10.22 -1.24 -11.28
C THR A 43 -10.20 0.16 -10.68
N VAL A 44 -9.08 0.57 -10.09
CA VAL A 44 -8.89 1.95 -9.65
C VAL A 44 -8.84 2.88 -10.85
N VAL A 45 -9.68 3.92 -10.87
CA VAL A 45 -9.79 4.89 -11.97
C VAL A 45 -9.42 6.33 -11.58
N ALA A 46 -9.45 6.65 -10.29
CA ALA A 46 -9.00 7.93 -9.76
C ALA A 46 -8.50 7.78 -8.32
N VAL A 47 -7.57 8.65 -7.93
CA VAL A 47 -7.05 8.76 -6.57
C VAL A 47 -6.94 10.24 -6.22
N ASP A 48 -7.55 10.66 -5.13
CA ASP A 48 -7.33 11.96 -4.51
C ASP A 48 -6.23 11.83 -3.45
N GLU A 49 -5.06 12.39 -3.74
CA GLU A 49 -3.90 12.34 -2.85
C GLU A 49 -4.11 13.14 -1.55
N GLU A 50 -4.92 14.20 -1.58
CA GLU A 50 -5.15 15.05 -0.41
C GLU A 50 -6.05 14.36 0.61
N THR A 51 -7.09 13.68 0.13
CA THR A 51 -8.09 13.05 0.98
C THR A 51 -7.86 11.55 1.20
N GLY A 52 -7.04 10.92 0.35
CA GLY A 52 -6.88 9.46 0.32
C GLY A 52 -8.09 8.74 -0.28
N GLU A 53 -9.03 9.47 -0.91
CA GLU A 53 -10.18 8.88 -1.58
C GLU A 53 -9.77 8.21 -2.89
N VAL A 54 -10.25 7.01 -3.14
CA VAL A 54 -9.98 6.22 -4.33
C VAL A 54 -11.30 5.86 -4.99
N THR A 55 -11.43 6.19 -6.28
CA THR A 55 -12.58 5.79 -7.08
C THR A 55 -12.28 4.47 -7.77
N VAL A 56 -13.15 3.48 -7.54
CA VAL A 56 -13.05 2.14 -8.10
C VAL A 56 -14.20 1.94 -9.09
N HIS A 57 -13.87 1.49 -10.29
CA HIS A 57 -14.84 1.03 -11.28
C HIS A 57 -15.16 -0.45 -11.03
N THR A 58 -16.39 -0.70 -10.61
CA THR A 58 -16.90 -2.06 -10.33
C THR A 58 -17.94 -2.47 -11.37
N ALA A 59 -18.34 -3.74 -11.38
CA ALA A 59 -19.47 -4.18 -12.18
C ALA A 59 -20.80 -3.45 -11.86
N GLY A 60 -20.91 -2.83 -10.68
CA GLY A 60 -22.06 -2.03 -10.25
C GLY A 60 -21.97 -0.54 -10.61
N GLY A 61 -20.90 -0.11 -11.28
CA GLY A 61 -20.59 1.30 -11.54
C GLY A 61 -19.43 1.82 -10.68
N LEU A 62 -19.26 3.14 -10.69
CA LEU A 62 -18.24 3.82 -9.91
C LEU A 62 -18.65 3.91 -8.44
N CYS A 63 -17.71 3.65 -7.54
CA CYS A 63 -17.85 3.90 -6.11
C CYS A 63 -16.53 4.39 -5.51
N THR A 64 -16.59 5.03 -4.35
CA THR A 64 -15.40 5.55 -3.64
C THR A 64 -15.06 4.72 -2.41
N VAL A 65 -13.78 4.62 -2.09
CA VAL A 65 -13.25 4.11 -0.82
C VAL A 65 -12.22 5.07 -0.28
N THR A 66 -11.91 4.99 1.01
CA THR A 66 -10.86 5.80 1.62
C THR A 66 -9.69 4.92 2.05
N LEU A 67 -8.49 5.29 1.65
CA LEU A 67 -7.24 4.73 2.15
C LEU A 67 -6.84 5.47 3.42
N ASP A 68 -7.26 4.99 4.59
CA ASP A 68 -6.80 5.56 5.85
C ASP A 68 -5.46 4.93 6.25
N GLY A 69 -4.43 5.76 6.47
CA GLY A 69 -3.06 5.31 6.70
C GLY A 69 -2.39 5.96 7.90
N GLU A 70 -3.09 6.80 8.65
CA GLU A 70 -2.50 7.50 9.80
C GLU A 70 -2.64 6.66 11.07
N TYR A 71 -1.60 5.91 11.39
CA TYR A 71 -1.54 5.14 12.63
C TYR A 71 -0.92 5.96 13.78
N ASP A 72 -1.56 5.92 14.96
CA ASP A 72 -1.05 6.55 16.18
C ASP A 72 0.37 6.07 16.58
N HIS A 73 0.73 4.84 16.17
CA HIS A 73 1.99 4.23 16.54
C HIS A 73 2.98 4.19 15.36
N PRO A 74 4.18 4.79 15.48
CA PRO A 74 5.12 4.92 14.36
C PRO A 74 5.69 3.59 13.87
N ILE A 75 5.65 2.52 14.68
CA ILE A 75 6.02 1.17 14.21
C ILE A 75 4.87 0.56 13.41
N VAL A 76 3.61 0.83 13.75
CA VAL A 76 2.47 0.33 12.96
C VAL A 76 2.52 0.97 11.58
N ASP A 77 2.66 2.29 11.50
CA ASP A 77 2.84 3.02 10.24
C ASP A 77 4.01 2.45 9.40
N LEU A 78 5.16 2.23 10.02
CA LEU A 78 6.31 1.62 9.34
C LEU A 78 6.00 0.21 8.80
N LEU A 79 5.29 -0.62 9.55
CA LEU A 79 5.03 -2.01 9.16
C LEU A 79 3.85 -2.10 8.18
N GLY A 80 2.78 -1.35 8.39
CA GLY A 80 1.64 -1.25 7.49
C GLY A 80 2.09 -0.75 6.12
N SER A 81 2.99 0.21 6.07
CA SER A 81 3.56 0.71 4.81
C SER A 81 4.69 -0.15 4.22
N TYR A 82 5.11 -1.22 4.91
CA TYR A 82 6.07 -2.20 4.40
C TYR A 82 5.40 -3.46 3.89
N PHE A 83 4.36 -3.93 4.59
CA PHE A 83 3.57 -5.10 4.24
C PHE A 83 2.29 -4.76 3.47
N GLY A 84 1.90 -3.49 3.43
CA GLY A 84 0.83 -2.99 2.58
C GLY A 84 1.34 -2.70 1.19
N ASP A 85 0.72 -3.33 0.20
CA ASP A 85 1.02 -3.14 -1.22
C ASP A 85 0.36 -1.87 -1.78
N VAL A 86 -0.63 -1.34 -1.07
CA VAL A 86 -1.47 -0.25 -1.54
C VAL A 86 -1.03 1.07 -0.89
N SER A 87 -0.58 2.00 -1.72
CA SER A 87 -0.40 3.40 -1.33
C SER A 87 -0.95 4.30 -2.42
N ALA A 88 -1.49 5.45 -2.05
CA ALA A 88 -1.97 6.44 -3.00
C ALA A 88 -0.89 6.78 -4.05
N GLU A 89 0.36 6.94 -3.63
CA GLU A 89 1.48 7.23 -4.55
C GLU A 89 1.72 6.09 -5.57
N SER A 90 1.66 4.83 -5.14
CA SER A 90 1.81 3.68 -6.05
C SER A 90 0.64 3.59 -7.04
N LEU A 91 -0.60 3.82 -6.57
CA LEU A 91 -1.79 3.82 -7.42
C LEU A 91 -1.76 4.98 -8.43
N ILE A 92 -1.36 6.18 -8.01
CA ILE A 92 -1.20 7.35 -8.90
C ILE A 92 -0.15 7.04 -9.97
N ARG A 93 1.00 6.46 -9.61
CA ARG A 93 2.03 6.06 -10.59
C ARG A 93 1.51 5.01 -11.59
N ALA A 94 0.65 4.09 -11.15
CA ALA A 94 0.02 3.11 -12.04
C ALA A 94 -1.04 3.76 -12.95
N LEU A 95 -1.89 4.64 -12.41
CA LEU A 95 -2.85 5.44 -13.17
C LEU A 95 -2.18 6.32 -14.23
N GLU A 96 -1.08 6.98 -13.89
CA GLU A 96 -0.28 7.75 -14.85
C GLU A 96 0.20 6.90 -16.02
N ALA A 97 0.53 5.63 -15.77
CA ALA A 97 0.99 4.71 -16.79
C ALA A 97 -0.13 4.21 -17.70
N THR A 98 -1.40 4.25 -17.24
CA THR A 98 -2.58 3.92 -18.05
C THR A 98 -3.19 5.12 -18.78
N GLN A 99 -2.69 6.33 -18.53
CA GLN A 99 -3.12 7.54 -19.23
C GLN A 99 -2.33 7.76 -20.52
N GLY A 100 -3.03 8.19 -21.57
CA GLY A 100 -2.40 8.58 -22.84
C GLY A 100 -3.41 9.18 -23.80
N CYS A 101 -3.20 8.98 -25.10
CA CYS A 101 -4.07 9.52 -26.12
C CYS A 101 -4.48 8.46 -27.15
N ALA A 102 -5.66 8.63 -27.72
CA ALA A 102 -6.16 7.82 -28.81
C ALA A 102 -6.81 8.70 -29.88
N VAL A 103 -6.74 8.24 -31.13
CA VAL A 103 -7.40 8.87 -32.28
C VAL A 103 -8.58 8.01 -32.69
N TYR A 104 -9.71 8.66 -32.96
CA TYR A 104 -10.90 8.01 -33.51
C TYR A 104 -10.88 8.06 -35.03
N ASP A 105 -11.00 6.90 -35.68
CA ASP A 105 -11.14 6.79 -37.13
C ASP A 105 -12.63 6.65 -37.52
N PRO A 106 -13.23 7.66 -38.18
CA PRO A 106 -14.65 7.63 -38.56
C PRO A 106 -14.96 6.63 -39.68
N ASP A 107 -13.96 6.18 -40.46
CA ASP A 107 -14.19 5.21 -41.53
C ASP A 107 -14.31 3.78 -40.97
N SER A 108 -13.53 3.46 -39.93
CA SER A 108 -13.55 2.15 -39.26
C SER A 108 -14.38 2.11 -37.97
N GLU A 109 -14.81 3.27 -37.47
CA GLU A 109 -15.50 3.44 -36.17
C GLU A 109 -14.66 2.88 -35.00
N ALA A 110 -13.33 2.93 -35.10
CA ALA A 110 -12.40 2.36 -34.14
C ALA A 110 -11.52 3.44 -33.47
N TRP A 111 -11.13 3.19 -32.22
CA TRP A 111 -10.12 3.99 -31.53
C TRP A 111 -8.77 3.28 -31.57
N THR A 112 -7.71 4.05 -31.81
CA THR A 112 -6.34 3.56 -31.85
C THR A 112 -5.46 4.42 -30.95
N TRP A 113 -4.67 3.77 -30.10
CA TRP A 113 -3.67 4.45 -29.27
C TRP A 113 -2.68 5.20 -30.14
N ALA A 114 -2.40 6.45 -29.79
CA ALA A 114 -1.63 7.38 -30.61
C ALA A 114 -0.71 8.25 -29.75
N ASP A 115 0.20 8.98 -30.40
CA ASP A 115 0.94 10.02 -29.70
C ASP A 115 -0.01 11.17 -29.38
N CYS A 116 0.15 11.80 -28.21
CA CYS A 116 -0.67 12.94 -27.83
C CYS A 116 -0.40 14.19 -28.70
N ASP A 117 0.70 14.20 -29.47
CA ASP A 117 1.00 15.24 -30.45
C ASP A 117 0.31 15.02 -31.82
N ASP A 118 -0.37 13.88 -32.04
CA ASP A 118 -1.07 13.59 -33.30
C ASP A 118 -2.32 14.48 -33.49
N GLU A 119 -2.65 14.77 -34.76
CA GLU A 119 -3.88 15.50 -35.09
C GLU A 119 -5.10 14.66 -34.66
N ASP A 120 -6.07 15.31 -34.00
CA ASP A 120 -7.29 14.70 -33.48
C ASP A 120 -7.10 13.70 -32.32
N ALA A 121 -5.91 13.64 -31.70
CA ALA A 121 -5.67 12.85 -30.50
C ALA A 121 -6.50 13.37 -29.30
N VAL A 122 -7.22 12.47 -28.64
CA VAL A 122 -8.03 12.74 -27.44
C VAL A 122 -7.41 12.00 -26.25
N ALA A 123 -7.38 12.64 -25.09
CA ALA A 123 -6.89 12.03 -23.87
C ALA A 123 -7.80 10.87 -23.44
N VAL A 124 -7.19 9.74 -23.07
CA VAL A 124 -7.89 8.52 -22.64
C VAL A 124 -7.25 7.94 -21.38
N THR A 125 -8.04 7.25 -20.57
CA THR A 125 -7.56 6.45 -19.43
C THR A 125 -7.92 5.00 -19.66
N ILE A 126 -6.93 4.11 -19.73
CA ILE A 126 -7.18 2.67 -19.84
C ILE A 126 -7.66 2.11 -18.50
N VAL A 127 -8.77 1.36 -18.51
CA VAL A 127 -9.43 0.81 -17.32
C VAL A 127 -9.58 -0.72 -17.34
N GLY A 128 -9.22 -1.38 -18.44
CA GLY A 128 -9.20 -2.83 -18.52
C GLY A 128 -8.61 -3.35 -19.84
N GLU A 129 -8.24 -4.63 -19.84
CA GLU A 129 -7.80 -5.38 -21.01
C GLU A 129 -8.89 -6.38 -21.42
N ASN A 130 -9.12 -6.52 -22.72
CA ASN A 130 -10.12 -7.40 -23.30
C ASN A 130 -9.47 -8.71 -23.79
N GLU A 131 -10.27 -9.79 -23.89
CA GLU A 131 -9.79 -11.10 -24.35
C GLU A 131 -9.19 -11.10 -25.78
N ASP A 132 -9.54 -10.11 -26.59
CA ASP A 132 -9.04 -9.96 -27.96
C ASP A 132 -7.73 -9.15 -28.06
N GLY A 133 -7.16 -8.73 -26.93
CA GLY A 133 -5.95 -7.92 -26.85
C GLY A 133 -6.17 -6.42 -27.08
N THR A 134 -7.43 -5.97 -27.19
CA THR A 134 -7.78 -4.55 -27.11
C THR A 134 -7.90 -4.10 -25.66
N PHE A 135 -7.98 -2.79 -25.45
CA PHE A 135 -8.14 -2.20 -24.13
C PHE A 135 -9.47 -1.45 -24.03
N THR A 136 -10.11 -1.52 -22.88
CA THR A 136 -11.25 -0.65 -22.56
C THR A 136 -10.71 0.65 -21.96
N ALA A 137 -11.12 1.79 -22.53
CA ALA A 137 -10.68 3.12 -22.12
C ALA A 137 -11.88 4.02 -21.81
N LEU A 138 -11.66 5.01 -20.95
CA LEU A 138 -12.61 6.09 -20.70
C LEU A 138 -12.23 7.33 -21.52
N VAL A 139 -13.17 7.83 -22.32
CA VAL A 139 -13.08 9.08 -23.09
C VAL A 139 -14.23 9.97 -22.65
N ASP A 140 -13.93 11.09 -22.00
CA ASP A 140 -14.95 11.99 -21.42
C ASP A 140 -15.98 11.25 -20.52
N GLY A 141 -15.57 10.14 -19.90
CA GLY A 141 -16.41 9.30 -19.05
C GLY A 141 -17.22 8.22 -19.79
N GLU A 142 -17.12 8.13 -21.12
CA GLU A 142 -17.71 7.06 -21.92
C GLU A 142 -16.70 5.94 -22.18
N GLU A 143 -17.13 4.68 -22.07
CA GLU A 143 -16.28 3.52 -22.37
C GLU A 143 -16.16 3.30 -23.88
N VAL A 144 -14.92 3.17 -24.35
CA VAL A 144 -14.58 2.86 -25.74
C VAL A 144 -13.53 1.75 -25.80
N GLN A 145 -13.49 1.01 -26.91
CA GLN A 145 -12.44 0.03 -27.16
C GLN A 145 -11.29 0.67 -27.94
N VAL A 146 -10.08 0.59 -27.39
CA VAL A 146 -8.85 1.14 -27.96
C VAL A 146 -7.93 0.01 -28.36
N SER A 147 -7.48 0.04 -29.61
CA SER A 147 -6.44 -0.85 -30.12
C SER A 147 -5.05 -0.25 -29.87
N VAL A 148 -4.10 -1.06 -29.43
CA VAL A 148 -2.70 -0.65 -29.19
C VAL A 148 -1.79 -1.46 -30.11
N GLU A 149 -1.25 -0.83 -31.15
CA GLU A 149 -0.41 -1.53 -32.14
C GLU A 149 1.02 -1.80 -31.65
N ASP A 150 1.51 -0.97 -30.72
CA ASP A 150 2.84 -1.10 -30.12
C ASP A 150 2.81 -2.09 -28.96
N LEU A 151 3.46 -3.24 -29.13
CA LEU A 151 3.53 -4.31 -28.12
C LEU A 151 4.22 -3.86 -26.82
N GLU A 152 5.23 -2.99 -26.88
CA GLU A 152 5.92 -2.49 -25.69
C GLU A 152 5.03 -1.51 -24.90
N VAL A 153 4.11 -0.83 -25.59
CA VAL A 153 3.08 0.00 -24.94
C VAL A 153 2.01 -0.89 -24.33
N ALA A 154 1.50 -1.89 -25.06
CA ALA A 154 0.49 -2.82 -24.58
C ALA A 154 0.95 -3.58 -23.32
N GLU A 155 2.19 -4.10 -23.31
CA GLU A 155 2.76 -4.79 -22.15
C GLU A 155 2.82 -3.89 -20.91
N ARG A 156 3.24 -2.63 -21.10
CA ARG A 156 3.31 -1.64 -20.02
C ARG A 156 1.93 -1.25 -19.49
N LEU A 157 0.93 -1.13 -20.37
CA LEU A 157 -0.45 -0.87 -19.98
C LEU A 157 -1.01 -2.03 -19.16
N SER A 158 -0.72 -3.27 -19.58
CA SER A 158 -1.14 -4.48 -18.87
C SER A 158 -0.50 -4.54 -17.48
N GLU A 159 0.82 -4.34 -17.37
CA GLU A 159 1.53 -4.31 -16.07
C GLU A 159 1.01 -3.18 -15.15
N ALA A 160 0.56 -2.07 -15.72
CA ALA A 160 -0.04 -0.98 -14.96
C ALA A 160 -1.46 -1.30 -14.50
N LEU A 161 -2.28 -1.92 -15.37
CA LEU A 161 -3.62 -2.38 -15.05
C LEU A 161 -3.62 -3.44 -13.95
N ASP A 162 -2.71 -4.41 -13.99
CA ASP A 162 -2.57 -5.43 -12.95
C ASP A 162 -2.36 -4.82 -11.56
N LYS A 163 -1.71 -3.65 -11.47
CA LYS A 163 -1.51 -2.91 -10.21
C LYS A 163 -2.73 -2.09 -9.79
N LEU A 164 -3.67 -1.85 -10.70
CA LEU A 164 -4.90 -1.10 -10.47
C LEU A 164 -6.12 -2.00 -10.27
N VAL A 165 -6.04 -3.27 -10.67
CA VAL A 165 -7.04 -4.28 -10.32
C VAL A 165 -6.90 -4.60 -8.84
N VAL A 166 -7.98 -4.37 -8.10
CA VAL A 166 -7.97 -4.45 -6.65
C VAL A 166 -9.07 -5.37 -6.15
N GLU A 167 -8.77 -6.08 -5.07
CA GLU A 167 -9.73 -6.79 -4.24
C GLU A 167 -9.44 -6.42 -2.79
N TRP A 168 -10.22 -5.49 -2.24
CA TRP A 168 -10.00 -4.93 -0.92
C TRP A 168 -11.11 -5.31 0.03
N LYS A 169 -10.75 -5.66 1.27
CA LYS A 169 -11.70 -5.74 2.37
C LYS A 169 -12.03 -4.34 2.87
N LEU A 170 -13.30 -4.11 3.18
CA LEU A 170 -13.80 -2.83 3.67
C LEU A 170 -14.17 -2.93 5.15
N GLY A 171 -13.90 -1.86 5.89
CA GLY A 171 -14.41 -1.64 7.24
C GLY A 171 -15.89 -1.26 7.23
N GLU A 172 -16.50 -1.17 8.42
CA GLU A 172 -17.92 -0.80 8.58
C GLU A 172 -18.24 0.61 8.04
N ASP A 173 -17.22 1.46 7.90
CA ASP A 173 -17.30 2.83 7.39
C ASP A 173 -16.90 2.98 5.91
N GLY A 174 -16.57 1.87 5.23
CA GLY A 174 -16.13 1.88 3.84
C GLY A 174 -14.63 2.20 3.65
N THR A 175 -13.86 2.29 4.73
CA THR A 175 -12.39 2.40 4.65
C THR A 175 -11.79 1.07 4.21
N VAL A 176 -10.68 1.11 3.47
CA VAL A 176 -9.94 -0.09 3.11
C VAL A 176 -9.20 -0.60 4.34
N VAL A 177 -9.42 -1.87 4.70
CA VAL A 177 -8.68 -2.52 5.79
C VAL A 177 -7.25 -2.73 5.32
N GLN A 178 -6.30 -2.02 5.93
CA GLN A 178 -4.89 -2.12 5.58
C GLN A 178 -4.15 -3.05 6.56
N PRO A 179 -3.00 -3.62 6.15
CA PRO A 179 -2.18 -4.43 7.05
C PRO A 179 -1.77 -3.71 8.34
N GLY A 180 -1.68 -2.38 8.32
CA GLY A 180 -1.40 -1.62 9.54
C GLY A 180 -2.53 -1.71 10.58
N ASP A 181 -3.79 -1.77 10.17
CA ASP A 181 -4.95 -1.91 11.08
C ASP A 181 -4.90 -3.26 11.80
N GLU A 182 -4.63 -4.32 11.05
CA GLU A 182 -4.45 -5.67 11.60
C GLU A 182 -3.24 -5.73 12.54
N ILE A 183 -2.11 -5.14 12.16
CA ILE A 183 -0.91 -5.05 12.99
C ILE A 183 -1.20 -4.30 14.30
N ALA A 184 -1.95 -3.20 14.25
CA ALA A 184 -2.38 -2.47 15.42
C ALA A 184 -3.25 -3.35 16.33
N ALA A 185 -4.28 -3.98 15.77
CA ALA A 185 -5.20 -4.86 16.49
C ALA A 185 -4.45 -6.03 17.17
N TYR A 186 -3.58 -6.73 16.44
CA TYR A 186 -2.81 -7.83 17.02
C TYR A 186 -1.83 -7.35 18.10
N HIS A 187 -1.28 -6.15 17.96
CA HIS A 187 -0.40 -5.56 18.97
C HIS A 187 -1.17 -5.20 20.25
N GLU A 188 -2.38 -4.66 20.14
CA GLU A 188 -3.27 -4.41 21.27
C GLU A 188 -3.65 -5.71 22.01
N ASP A 189 -3.80 -6.80 21.26
CA ASP A 189 -3.99 -8.15 21.80
C ASP A 189 -2.72 -8.75 22.45
N GLY A 190 -1.62 -8.00 22.49
CA GLY A 190 -0.39 -8.36 23.20
C GLY A 190 0.68 -9.05 22.35
N LEU A 191 0.52 -9.12 21.02
CA LEU A 191 1.60 -9.61 20.15
C LEU A 191 2.65 -8.50 19.96
N GLY A 192 3.89 -8.78 20.37
CA GLY A 192 4.98 -7.82 20.13
C GLY A 192 5.29 -7.66 18.64
N PHE A 193 5.65 -6.44 18.21
CA PHE A 193 6.01 -6.14 16.81
C PHE A 193 7.07 -7.08 16.21
N GLY A 194 8.02 -7.56 17.02
CA GLY A 194 9.04 -8.51 16.56
C GLY A 194 8.48 -9.89 16.21
N VAL A 195 7.33 -10.28 16.76
CA VAL A 195 6.58 -11.48 16.39
C VAL A 195 5.80 -11.19 15.11
N LEU A 196 5.02 -10.09 15.09
CA LEU A 196 4.21 -9.70 13.93
C LEU A 196 5.03 -9.61 12.65
N VAL A 197 6.18 -8.94 12.66
CA VAL A 197 7.08 -8.88 11.48
C VAL A 197 7.45 -10.26 10.95
N LYS A 198 7.65 -11.25 11.81
CA LYS A 198 8.00 -12.60 11.38
C LYS A 198 6.80 -13.33 10.81
N LEU A 199 5.62 -13.18 11.41
CA LEU A 199 4.40 -13.81 10.90
C LEU A 199 4.05 -13.24 9.52
N TYR A 200 4.03 -11.91 9.36
CA TYR A 200 3.83 -11.27 8.06
C TYR A 200 4.90 -11.67 7.03
N ALA A 201 6.18 -11.77 7.43
CA ALA A 201 7.23 -12.21 6.52
C ALA A 201 7.14 -13.69 6.14
N ILE A 202 6.61 -14.57 7.00
CA ILE A 202 6.32 -15.96 6.65
C ILE A 202 5.16 -16.01 5.65
N ALA A 203 4.06 -15.29 5.92
CA ALA A 203 2.91 -15.23 5.03
C ALA A 203 3.32 -14.74 3.63
N ALA A 204 4.04 -13.62 3.55
CA ALA A 204 4.55 -13.07 2.29
C ALA A 204 5.45 -14.07 1.55
N ALA A 205 6.44 -14.67 2.23
CA ALA A 205 7.32 -15.66 1.60
C ALA A 205 6.57 -16.93 1.14
N SER A 206 5.50 -17.30 1.85
CA SER A 206 4.65 -18.43 1.48
C SER A 206 3.79 -18.12 0.26
N GLN A 207 3.39 -16.86 0.07
CA GLN A 207 2.64 -16.39 -1.10
C GLN A 207 3.54 -16.17 -2.32
N GLU A 208 4.80 -15.74 -2.15
CA GLU A 208 5.76 -15.67 -3.27
C GLU A 208 6.05 -17.06 -3.87
N GLY A 209 5.97 -18.12 -3.06
CA GLY A 209 6.11 -19.51 -3.53
C GLY A 209 4.88 -20.02 -4.30
N CYS A 210 3.84 -19.20 -4.40
CA CYS A 210 2.52 -19.59 -4.90
C CYS A 210 2.20 -19.11 -6.31
N ASP A 211 3.07 -18.30 -6.91
CA ASP A 211 2.89 -17.76 -8.26
C ASP A 211 3.06 -18.82 -9.39
N ASP A 212 3.15 -20.11 -9.05
CA ASP A 212 3.10 -21.20 -10.03
C ASP A 212 1.64 -21.39 -10.52
N GLU A 213 1.36 -20.86 -11.72
CA GLU A 213 0.05 -20.59 -12.36
C GLU A 213 -0.98 -21.74 -12.49
N GLU A 214 -0.78 -22.92 -11.89
CA GLU A 214 -1.66 -24.09 -12.10
C GLU A 214 -2.44 -24.53 -10.85
N SER A 215 -2.30 -23.86 -9.70
CA SER A 215 -2.99 -24.27 -8.48
C SER A 215 -4.34 -23.55 -8.31
N THR A 216 -5.44 -24.31 -8.29
CA THR A 216 -6.80 -23.80 -8.00
C THR A 216 -7.11 -23.71 -6.51
N GLU A 217 -6.18 -24.12 -5.64
CA GLU A 217 -6.33 -24.05 -4.20
C GLU A 217 -5.60 -22.78 -3.71
N PRO A 218 -6.18 -22.01 -2.76
CA PRO A 218 -5.47 -20.88 -2.16
C PRO A 218 -4.22 -21.45 -1.51
N CYS A 219 -3.08 -21.17 -2.11
CA CYS A 219 -1.84 -21.71 -1.63
C CYS A 219 -1.14 -20.70 -0.72
N GLY A 220 -0.33 -21.24 0.19
CA GLY A 220 0.32 -20.49 1.24
C GLY A 220 -0.52 -20.36 2.51
N VAL A 221 0.04 -19.65 3.49
CA VAL A 221 -0.56 -19.47 4.82
C VAL A 221 -0.86 -17.99 5.04
N THR A 222 -2.03 -17.67 5.61
CA THR A 222 -2.37 -16.28 5.91
C THR A 222 -1.79 -15.82 7.24
N VAL A 223 -1.75 -14.50 7.46
CA VAL A 223 -1.30 -13.95 8.75
C VAL A 223 -2.23 -14.39 9.87
N GLU A 224 -3.54 -14.44 9.63
CA GLU A 224 -4.56 -14.88 10.60
C GLU A 224 -4.26 -16.31 11.07
N GLU A 225 -4.00 -17.22 10.13
CA GLU A 225 -3.68 -18.63 10.42
C GLU A 225 -2.39 -18.75 11.24
N LEU A 226 -1.35 -17.97 10.89
CA LEU A 226 -0.10 -17.92 11.63
C LEU A 226 -0.28 -17.34 13.04
N VAL A 227 -1.11 -16.30 13.20
CA VAL A 227 -1.44 -15.71 14.49
C VAL A 227 -2.23 -16.70 15.35
N GLU A 228 -3.20 -17.41 14.77
CA GLU A 228 -3.96 -18.45 15.47
C GLU A 228 -3.06 -19.60 15.91
N ALA A 229 -2.19 -20.10 15.02
CA ALA A 229 -1.21 -21.12 15.34
C ALA A 229 -0.30 -20.68 16.49
N PHE A 230 0.23 -19.45 16.44
CA PHE A 230 1.06 -18.88 17.51
C PHE A 230 0.30 -18.79 18.85
N ARG A 231 -0.96 -18.32 18.83
CA ARG A 231 -1.83 -18.23 20.02
C ARG A 231 -2.18 -19.60 20.60
N SER A 232 -2.23 -20.64 19.77
CA SER A 232 -2.44 -22.03 20.21
C SER A 232 -1.24 -22.63 20.97
N GLY A 233 -0.11 -21.90 21.02
CA GLY A 233 1.12 -22.30 21.71
C GLY A 233 2.23 -22.76 20.78
N MET A 234 2.04 -22.71 19.46
CA MET A 234 3.11 -22.99 18.50
C MET A 234 4.20 -21.91 18.61
N GLY A 235 5.45 -22.32 18.82
CA GLY A 235 6.56 -21.38 18.90
C GLY A 235 6.96 -20.88 17.50
N LEU A 236 7.60 -19.71 17.42
CA LEU A 236 8.18 -19.22 16.15
C LEU A 236 9.17 -20.20 15.52
N GLY A 237 9.87 -21.01 16.34
CA GLY A 237 10.77 -22.05 15.84
C GLY A 237 10.05 -23.25 15.21
N ASP A 238 8.79 -23.50 15.58
CA ASP A 238 7.94 -24.51 14.95
C ASP A 238 7.45 -23.98 13.60
N LEU A 239 6.93 -22.74 13.59
CA LEU A 239 6.52 -22.04 12.37
C LEU A 239 7.66 -21.96 11.34
N PHE A 240 8.89 -21.66 11.76
CA PHE A 240 10.05 -21.63 10.83
C PHE A 240 10.44 -23.00 10.28
N ARG A 241 10.16 -24.09 11.00
CA ARG A 241 10.41 -25.44 10.50
C ARG A 241 9.34 -25.88 9.51
N GLU A 242 8.11 -25.41 9.71
CA GLU A 242 6.97 -25.73 8.85
C GLU A 242 6.95 -24.90 7.57
N TYR A 243 7.08 -23.58 7.69
CA TYR A 243 6.93 -22.64 6.56
C TYR A 243 8.27 -22.07 6.06
N GLY A 244 9.39 -22.46 6.68
CA GLY A 244 10.70 -21.89 6.37
C GLY A 244 11.00 -20.60 7.15
N ARG A 245 12.28 -20.22 7.16
CA ARG A 245 12.74 -19.03 7.87
C ARG A 245 12.70 -17.82 6.93
N PRO A 246 11.93 -16.76 7.26
CA PRO A 246 11.90 -15.56 6.43
C PRO A 246 13.25 -14.83 6.45
N SER A 247 13.54 -14.10 5.38
CA SER A 247 14.72 -13.24 5.27
C SER A 247 14.66 -12.04 6.23
N ILE A 248 13.45 -11.66 6.65
CA ILE A 248 13.16 -10.53 7.55
C ILE A 248 12.84 -11.07 8.94
N LEU A 249 13.67 -10.74 9.92
CA LEU A 249 13.53 -11.29 11.29
C LEU A 249 13.06 -10.27 12.33
N GLY A 250 12.79 -9.03 11.94
CA GLY A 250 12.31 -7.99 12.86
C GLY A 250 12.34 -6.58 12.28
N VAL A 251 11.79 -5.63 13.05
CA VAL A 251 11.55 -4.22 12.64
C VAL A 251 12.83 -3.52 12.14
N GLY A 252 14.00 -3.86 12.66
CA GLY A 252 15.28 -3.30 12.19
C GLY A 252 15.58 -3.62 10.72
N HIS A 253 15.18 -4.81 10.24
CA HIS A 253 15.32 -5.17 8.83
C HIS A 253 14.36 -4.36 7.96
N VAL A 254 13.11 -4.20 8.39
CA VAL A 254 12.09 -3.38 7.71
C VAL A 254 12.57 -1.93 7.53
N ARG A 255 13.07 -1.32 8.62
CA ARG A 255 13.61 0.05 8.58
C ARG A 255 14.78 0.21 7.61
N ASN A 256 15.65 -0.80 7.50
CA ASN A 256 16.79 -0.76 6.59
C ASN A 256 16.41 -1.07 5.14
N GLY A 257 15.38 -1.89 4.91
CA GLY A 257 14.84 -2.21 3.58
C GLY A 257 14.35 -0.97 2.84
N ARG A 258 13.61 -0.08 3.53
CA ARG A 258 13.14 1.20 2.96
C ARG A 258 14.27 2.15 2.54
N GLY A 259 15.42 2.10 3.21
CA GLY A 259 16.56 2.97 2.92
C GLY A 259 17.48 2.50 1.78
N GLY A 260 17.22 1.33 1.19
CA GLY A 260 18.19 0.62 0.35
C GLY A 260 18.21 0.97 -1.14
N ARG A 261 17.13 1.50 -1.72
CA ARG A 261 17.00 1.66 -3.18
C ARG A 261 17.13 3.09 -3.71
N ALA A 262 17.00 4.12 -2.86
CA ALA A 262 17.18 5.51 -3.25
C ALA A 262 18.53 6.05 -2.73
N GLY A 263 19.59 5.99 -3.54
CA GLY A 263 20.71 6.92 -3.37
C GLY A 263 22.05 6.40 -2.82
N ARG A 264 22.50 5.19 -3.20
CA ARG A 264 23.96 4.96 -3.33
C ARG A 264 24.36 4.88 -4.78
N GLY A 265 24.40 6.06 -5.40
CA GLY A 265 25.17 6.27 -6.61
C GLY A 265 26.58 5.72 -6.46
N ASN A 266 26.90 4.75 -7.31
CA ASN A 266 28.12 4.74 -8.10
C ASN A 266 29.36 5.35 -7.42
N ARG A 267 29.92 4.64 -6.44
CA ARG A 267 31.35 4.77 -6.14
C ARG A 267 32.11 3.73 -6.96
N ALA A 268 32.06 3.91 -8.27
CA ALA A 268 33.06 3.36 -9.18
C ALA A 268 34.44 3.86 -8.71
N GLY A 269 35.23 2.97 -8.13
CA GLY A 269 36.59 3.30 -7.73
C GLY A 269 37.09 2.56 -6.50
N ARG A 270 37.12 1.23 -6.52
CA ARG A 270 38.35 0.50 -6.13
C ARG A 270 38.34 -0.92 -6.68
N ALA A 271 39.11 -1.09 -7.74
CA ALA A 271 39.56 -2.37 -8.24
C ALA A 271 40.28 -3.17 -7.14
N GLY A 272 40.10 -4.49 -7.20
CA GLY A 272 41.11 -5.45 -6.77
C GLY A 272 40.74 -6.27 -5.55
N TRP A 273 39.80 -7.21 -5.70
CA TRP A 273 39.85 -8.50 -5.01
C TRP A 273 39.80 -9.58 -6.07
N SER A 274 40.93 -10.26 -6.23
CA SER A 274 41.15 -11.35 -7.14
C SER A 274 40.45 -12.60 -6.59
N ASP A 275 39.53 -13.15 -7.37
CA ASP A 275 39.11 -14.55 -7.30
C ASP A 275 40.29 -15.42 -7.75
N ASP A 276 41.08 -15.90 -6.79
CA ASP A 276 42.02 -17.00 -6.98
C ASP A 276 42.35 -17.59 -5.61
N SER A 277 41.59 -18.60 -5.19
CA SER A 277 42.16 -19.74 -4.44
C SER A 277 41.22 -20.95 -4.52
N PRO A 278 41.76 -22.13 -4.87
CA PRO A 278 41.02 -23.37 -5.08
C PRO A 278 40.88 -24.17 -3.77
N ASP A 279 39.88 -25.05 -3.77
CA ASP A 279 39.83 -26.36 -3.09
C ASP A 279 40.57 -26.45 -1.75
N GLY A 280 39.86 -26.15 -0.68
CA GLY A 280 40.22 -26.53 0.68
C GLY A 280 39.19 -27.49 1.23
N ASP A 281 39.48 -28.79 1.15
CA ASP A 281 38.86 -29.81 1.99
C ASP A 281 38.99 -29.40 3.46
N ALA A 282 37.86 -29.11 4.12
CA ALA A 282 37.80 -28.90 5.55
C ALA A 282 36.97 -30.03 6.15
N ASP A 283 37.69 -30.93 6.83
CA ASP A 283 37.16 -31.91 7.77
C ASP A 283 36.34 -31.21 8.87
N ASP A 284 35.01 -31.28 8.79
CA ASP A 284 34.10 -30.94 9.88
C ASP A 284 33.98 -32.13 10.84
N ASP A 285 34.98 -32.27 11.71
CA ASP A 285 34.93 -33.12 12.90
C ASP A 285 34.89 -32.21 14.14
N ASP A 286 33.74 -31.53 14.33
CA ASP A 286 33.45 -30.78 15.56
C ASP A 286 32.30 -31.47 16.32
N SER A 287 32.68 -32.56 16.98
CA SER A 287 31.91 -33.23 18.02
C SER A 287 31.86 -32.33 19.28
N GLY A 288 31.07 -31.25 19.22
CA GLY A 288 30.73 -30.45 20.39
C GLY A 288 29.91 -31.26 21.42
N PRO A 289 30.14 -31.07 22.74
CA PRO A 289 29.43 -31.81 23.78
C PRO A 289 27.93 -31.48 23.79
N PRO A 290 27.05 -32.43 24.17
CA PRO A 290 25.61 -32.25 24.11
C PRO A 290 25.17 -31.06 24.97
N GLU A 291 24.46 -30.13 24.35
CA GLU A 291 23.86 -29.00 25.03
C GLU A 291 22.96 -29.48 26.16
N HIS A 292 23.27 -28.99 27.36
CA HIS A 292 22.49 -29.23 28.56
C HIS A 292 21.07 -28.69 28.37
N ALA A 293 20.09 -29.55 28.64
CA ALA A 293 18.71 -29.18 28.89
C ALA A 293 18.64 -27.90 29.75
N GLY A 294 17.84 -26.95 29.27
CA GLY A 294 17.67 -25.63 29.86
C GLY A 294 17.47 -25.67 31.37
N ARG A 295 18.23 -24.80 32.04
CA ARG A 295 18.08 -24.50 33.46
C ARG A 295 16.63 -24.03 33.70
N PRO A 296 15.92 -24.50 34.73
CA PRO A 296 14.58 -24.01 35.03
C PRO A 296 14.62 -22.50 35.26
N ASP A 297 13.73 -21.77 34.61
CA ASP A 297 13.58 -20.33 34.76
C ASP A 297 13.44 -19.97 36.24
N HIS A 298 14.39 -19.20 36.73
CA HIS A 298 14.28 -18.58 38.02
C HIS A 298 13.16 -17.53 37.94
N ALA A 299 12.11 -17.74 38.74
CA ALA A 299 11.11 -16.73 39.03
C ALA A 299 11.79 -15.37 39.25
N GLY A 300 11.37 -14.37 38.47
CA GLY A 300 11.92 -13.02 38.53
C GLY A 300 11.90 -12.43 39.94
N PRO A 301 12.75 -11.42 40.21
CA PRO A 301 12.77 -10.75 41.51
C PRO A 301 11.37 -10.25 41.85
N LYS A 302 10.90 -10.57 43.07
CA LYS A 302 9.64 -10.01 43.59
C LYS A 302 9.70 -8.49 43.44
N GLU A 303 8.72 -7.94 42.74
CA GLU A 303 8.53 -6.51 42.62
C GLU A 303 8.43 -5.90 44.02
N ASN A 304 9.40 -5.06 44.36
CA ASN A 304 9.31 -4.22 45.53
C ASN A 304 8.21 -3.21 45.25
N THR A 305 7.11 -3.31 45.99
CA THR A 305 6.09 -2.27 46.13
C THR A 305 6.78 -0.91 46.27
N GLY A 306 6.55 -0.03 45.30
CA GLY A 306 7.08 1.33 45.31
C GLY A 306 6.70 2.11 46.58
N PRO A 307 7.44 3.17 46.91
CA PRO A 307 7.13 4.02 48.06
C PRO A 307 5.71 4.58 47.96
N PRO A 308 4.98 4.70 49.07
CA PRO A 308 3.59 5.16 49.06
C PRO A 308 3.47 6.57 48.50
N ASP A 309 2.46 6.75 47.65
CA ASP A 309 2.14 8.01 46.98
C ASP A 309 2.03 9.16 47.99
N HIS A 310 2.85 10.19 47.78
CA HIS A 310 2.70 11.46 48.46
C HIS A 310 1.45 12.16 47.94
N ALA A 311 0.46 12.33 48.82
CA ALA A 311 -0.73 13.13 48.58
C ALA A 311 -0.35 14.49 47.97
N GLY A 312 -0.87 14.75 46.77
CA GLY A 312 -0.64 15.99 46.04
C GLY A 312 -1.10 17.24 46.80
N PRO A 313 -0.59 18.43 46.43
CA PRO A 313 -0.96 19.68 47.08
C PRO A 313 -2.46 19.97 46.90
N LYS A 314 -3.14 20.33 47.98
CA LYS A 314 -4.56 20.72 47.97
C LYS A 314 -4.79 21.95 47.08
N ASP A 315 -5.79 21.85 46.20
CA ASP A 315 -6.24 22.92 45.33
C ASP A 315 -6.61 24.18 46.11
N LYS A 316 -6.15 25.34 45.61
CA LYS A 316 -6.57 26.65 46.11
C LYS A 316 -7.93 27.01 45.49
N PRO A 317 -8.88 27.57 46.26
CA PRO A 317 -10.16 28.00 45.71
C PRO A 317 -9.97 29.10 44.66
N GLY A 318 -10.64 28.90 43.51
CA GLY A 318 -10.64 29.80 42.36
C GLY A 318 -11.09 31.22 42.72
N ARG A 319 -10.44 32.19 42.07
CA ARG A 319 -10.71 33.62 42.22
C ARG A 319 -12.00 33.96 41.47
N PRO A 320 -12.95 34.72 42.06
CA PRO A 320 -14.22 35.02 41.41
C PRO A 320 -14.06 35.92 40.19
N ASP A 321 -14.85 35.62 39.16
CA ASP A 321 -14.86 36.26 37.85
C ASP A 321 -15.14 37.77 37.92
N ARG A 322 -14.29 38.55 37.24
CA ARG A 322 -14.51 39.98 37.01
C ARG A 322 -15.51 40.16 35.87
N ALA A 323 -16.69 40.68 36.21
CA ALA A 323 -17.67 41.21 35.26
C ALA A 323 -17.03 42.28 34.35
N GLY A 324 -17.10 42.07 33.03
CA GLY A 324 -16.63 43.00 32.01
C GLY A 324 -17.52 44.26 31.88
N PRO A 325 -16.98 45.36 31.31
CA PRO A 325 -17.68 46.63 31.22
C PRO A 325 -18.75 46.64 30.12
N LYS A 326 -19.89 47.26 30.43
CA LYS A 326 -21.02 47.47 29.53
C LYS A 326 -20.64 48.40 28.37
N LYS A 327 -20.90 47.96 27.13
CA LYS A 327 -20.73 48.79 25.93
C LYS A 327 -21.73 49.96 25.93
N ALA A 328 -21.20 51.18 25.73
CA ALA A 328 -21.99 52.38 25.52
C ALA A 328 -22.60 52.39 24.10
N LYS A 329 -23.92 52.64 24.03
CA LYS A 329 -24.65 52.96 22.80
C LYS A 329 -24.18 54.33 22.27
N LYS A 330 -23.71 54.39 21.04
CA LYS A 330 -23.64 55.64 20.26
C LYS A 330 -24.98 55.85 19.55
N LYS A 331 -25.49 57.08 19.66
CA LYS A 331 -26.59 57.63 18.86
C LYS A 331 -26.11 57.96 17.46
#